data_AF-A0A9E4MG46-F1
#
_entry.id   AF-A0A9E4MG46-F1
#
_cell.length_a   1.000
_cell.length_b   1.000
_cell.length_c   1.000
_cell.angle_alpha   90.00
_cell.angle_beta   90.00
_cell.angle_gamma   90.00
#
_symmetry.space_group_name_H-M   'P 1'
#
loop_
_entity.id
_entity.type
_entity.pdbx_description
1 polymer ?
#
loop_
_entity_poly.entity_id
_entity_poly.type
_entity_poly.pdbx_seq_one_letter_code
_entity_poly.pdbx_strand_id
1 'polypeptide(L)'
;MAADRDAALARLERMVRVVEDTEAELSTWRDDSALSALNRQPVGAPLSVSPPVCELLGRLEGWRRATAGAFDPAVGSLIDAWGLRAAGRRPDEAELRMAVA
;
A
#
# COMPACT_ATOMS: atom_id res chain seq x y z
N MET A 1 -29.30 26.84 -8.95
CA MET A 1 -29.74 26.09 -7.74
C MET A 1 -29.79 24.59 -8.00
N ALA A 2 -30.61 24.05 -8.93
CA ALA A 2 -30.60 22.60 -9.23
C ALA A 2 -29.33 22.15 -10.01
N ALA A 3 -28.94 22.88 -11.06
CA ALA A 3 -27.74 22.55 -11.85
C ALA A 3 -26.42 22.61 -11.06
N ASP A 4 -26.37 23.46 -10.02
CA ASP A 4 -25.21 23.58 -9.12
C ASP A 4 -25.13 22.37 -8.17
N ARG A 5 -26.29 21.90 -7.69
CA ARG A 5 -26.39 20.68 -6.88
C ARG A 5 -25.98 19.44 -7.69
N ASP A 6 -26.45 19.30 -8.92
CA ASP A 6 -26.11 18.15 -9.76
C ASP A 6 -24.62 18.13 -10.13
N ALA A 7 -24.04 19.31 -10.41
CA ALA A 7 -22.60 19.43 -10.64
C ALA A 7 -21.77 19.10 -9.38
N ALA A 8 -22.22 19.53 -8.19
CA ALA A 8 -21.61 19.18 -6.92
C ALA A 8 -21.67 17.67 -6.66
N LEU A 9 -22.82 17.02 -6.89
CA LEU A 9 -22.98 15.57 -6.74
C LEU A 9 -22.05 14.81 -7.68
N ALA A 10 -22.00 15.19 -8.96
CA ALA A 10 -21.11 14.56 -9.93
C ALA A 10 -19.62 14.71 -9.54
N ARG A 11 -19.25 15.81 -8.87
CA ARG A 11 -17.89 16.01 -8.36
C ARG A 11 -17.59 15.11 -7.17
N LEU A 12 -18.52 14.99 -6.23
CA LEU A 12 -18.40 14.10 -5.08
C LEU A 12 -18.27 12.65 -5.52
N GLU A 13 -19.08 12.20 -6.48
CA GLU A 13 -18.99 10.84 -7.02
C GLU A 13 -17.62 10.56 -7.64
N ARG A 14 -17.03 11.52 -8.37
CA ARG A 14 -15.66 11.35 -8.90
C ARG A 14 -14.62 11.24 -7.79
N MET A 15 -14.77 12.01 -6.71
CA MET A 15 -13.85 11.94 -5.57
C MET A 15 -13.97 10.59 -4.86
N VAL A 16 -15.19 10.08 -4.65
CA VAL A 16 -15.41 8.75 -4.06
C VAL A 16 -14.80 7.66 -4.95
N ARG A 17 -15.04 7.70 -6.26
CA ARG A 17 -14.47 6.71 -7.20
C ARG A 17 -12.95 6.65 -7.14
N VAL A 18 -12.27 7.79 -7.05
CA VAL A 18 -10.79 7.83 -6.91
C VAL A 18 -10.34 7.12 -5.62
N VAL A 19 -11.08 7.27 -4.52
CA VAL A 19 -10.76 6.56 -3.27
C VAL A 19 -11.01 5.06 -3.42
N GLU A 20 -12.11 4.65 -4.05
CA GLU A 20 -12.44 3.25 -4.30
C GLU A 20 -11.39 2.57 -5.20
N ASP A 21 -10.98 3.23 -6.28
CA ASP A 21 -9.93 2.75 -7.18
C ASP A 21 -8.59 2.63 -6.44
N THR A 22 -8.26 3.63 -5.60
CA THR A 22 -7.05 3.60 -4.78
C THR A 22 -7.07 2.45 -3.76
N GLU A 23 -8.21 2.16 -3.13
CA GLU A 23 -8.34 1.02 -2.22
C GLU A 23 -8.21 -0.32 -2.96
N ALA A 24 -8.78 -0.44 -4.16
CA ALA A 24 -8.63 -1.64 -5.00
C ALA A 24 -7.16 -1.86 -5.44
N GLU A 25 -6.37 -0.80 -5.60
CA GLU A 25 -4.98 -0.91 -6.00
C GLU A 25 -4.01 -1.08 -4.80
N LEU A 26 -4.14 -0.24 -3.78
CA LEU A 26 -3.09 0.01 -2.78
C LEU A 26 -3.45 -0.43 -1.36
N SER A 27 -4.65 -0.94 -1.11
CA SER A 27 -5.02 -1.37 0.23
C SER A 27 -4.12 -2.52 0.69
N THR A 28 -3.62 -2.44 1.92
CA THR A 28 -2.91 -3.54 2.58
C THR A 28 -3.82 -4.32 3.54
N TRP A 29 -5.11 -4.02 3.54
CA TRP A 29 -6.14 -4.66 4.38
C TRP A 29 -7.12 -5.50 3.57
N ARG A 30 -7.30 -5.17 2.29
CA ARG A 30 -8.12 -5.95 1.38
C ARG A 30 -7.31 -7.08 0.77
N ASP A 31 -7.84 -8.29 0.80
CA ASP A 31 -7.17 -9.45 0.21
C ASP A 31 -7.13 -9.42 -1.32
N ASP A 32 -8.08 -8.70 -1.94
CA ASP A 32 -8.27 -8.60 -3.39
C ASP A 32 -7.58 -7.39 -4.03
N SER A 33 -6.79 -6.62 -3.28
CA SER A 33 -6.07 -5.48 -3.84
C SER A 33 -4.85 -5.92 -4.67
N ALA A 34 -4.45 -5.08 -5.62
CA ALA A 34 -3.23 -5.32 -6.41
C ALA A 34 -1.98 -5.40 -5.52
N LEU A 35 -1.87 -4.55 -4.49
CA LEU A 35 -0.76 -4.56 -3.55
C LEU A 35 -0.75 -5.83 -2.66
N SER A 36 -1.92 -6.31 -2.22
CA SER A 36 -2.00 -7.57 -1.48
C SER A 36 -1.65 -8.77 -2.36
N ALA A 37 -2.02 -8.75 -3.65
CA ALA A 37 -1.57 -9.75 -4.61
C ALA A 37 -0.05 -9.71 -4.80
N LEU A 38 0.56 -8.52 -4.89
CA LEU A 38 2.01 -8.35 -4.95
C LEU A 38 2.71 -8.91 -3.70
N ASN A 39 2.21 -8.61 -2.50
CA ASN A 39 2.79 -9.07 -1.24
C ASN A 39 2.76 -10.61 -1.10
N ARG A 40 1.85 -11.30 -1.78
CA ARG A 40 1.76 -12.77 -1.79
C ARG A 40 2.52 -13.44 -2.94
N GLN A 41 3.02 -12.67 -3.91
CA GLN A 41 3.73 -13.25 -5.04
C GLN A 41 5.07 -13.83 -4.60
N PRO A 42 5.48 -15.00 -5.12
CA PRO A 42 6.82 -15.51 -4.92
C PRO A 42 7.86 -14.52 -5.43
N VAL A 43 8.97 -14.40 -4.71
CA VAL A 43 10.10 -13.57 -5.13
C VAL A 43 10.59 -14.02 -6.51
N GLY A 44 10.78 -13.06 -7.41
CA GLY A 44 11.21 -13.29 -8.79
C GLY A 44 10.08 -13.66 -9.76
N ALA A 45 8.84 -13.84 -9.29
CA ALA A 45 7.68 -14.00 -10.16
C ALA A 45 7.14 -12.63 -10.61
N PRO A 46 6.90 -12.42 -11.92
CA PRO A 46 6.31 -11.17 -12.39
C PRO A 46 4.83 -11.05 -11.97
N LEU A 47 4.38 -9.83 -11.71
CA LEU A 47 2.96 -9.50 -11.53
C LEU A 47 2.60 -8.34 -12.43
N SER A 48 1.51 -8.47 -13.20
CA SER A 48 0.94 -7.36 -13.95
C SER A 48 0.09 -6.50 -13.02
N VAL A 49 0.40 -5.22 -12.95
CA VAL A 49 -0.36 -4.20 -12.22
C VAL A 49 -0.71 -3.05 -13.16
N SER A 50 -1.59 -2.14 -12.72
CA SER A 50 -1.93 -0.96 -13.52
C SER A 50 -0.68 -0.07 -13.71
N PRO A 51 -0.59 0.68 -14.83
CA PRO A 51 0.53 1.60 -15.07
C PRO A 51 0.76 2.61 -13.91
N PRO A 52 -0.28 3.23 -13.31
CA PRO A 52 -0.09 4.13 -12.17
C PRO A 52 0.58 3.46 -10.97
N VAL A 53 0.18 2.23 -10.64
CA VAL A 53 0.79 1.46 -9.53
C VAL A 53 2.25 1.14 -9.85
N CYS A 54 2.55 0.72 -11.08
CA CYS A 54 3.93 0.44 -11.49
C CYS A 54 4.82 1.70 -11.37
N GLU A 55 4.33 2.85 -11.83
CA GLU A 55 5.04 4.14 -11.70
C GLU A 55 5.25 4.51 -10.22
N LEU A 56 4.23 4.35 -9.38
CA LEU A 56 4.31 4.58 -7.94
C LEU A 56 5.41 3.72 -7.32
N LEU A 57 5.46 2.42 -7.60
CA LEU A 57 6.51 1.51 -7.10
C LEU A 57 7.92 1.99 -7.51
N GLY A 58 8.08 2.51 -8.73
CA GLY A 58 9.34 3.13 -9.17
C GLY A 58 9.70 4.39 -8.36
N ARG A 59 8.72 5.25 -8.06
CA ARG A 59 8.93 6.46 -7.24
C ARG A 59 9.27 6.14 -5.79
N LEU A 60 8.66 5.09 -5.23
CA LEU A 60 8.93 4.60 -3.89
C LEU A 60 10.41 4.27 -3.67
N GLU A 61 11.05 3.59 -4.62
CA GLU A 61 12.50 3.33 -4.56
C GLU A 61 13.33 4.62 -4.60
N GLY A 62 12.89 5.61 -5.37
CA GLY A 62 13.49 6.94 -5.38
C GLY A 62 13.46 7.60 -4.00
N TRP A 63 12.32 7.55 -3.31
CA TRP A 63 12.19 8.10 -1.95
C TRP A 63 12.97 7.32 -0.91
N ARG A 64 12.98 5.99 -0.99
CA ARG A 64 13.79 5.14 -0.11
C ARG A 64 15.27 5.51 -0.20
N ARG A 65 15.79 5.72 -1.41
CA ARG A 65 17.17 6.20 -1.63
C ARG A 65 17.40 7.61 -1.10
N ALA A 66 16.51 8.55 -1.42
CA ALA A 66 16.63 9.94 -1.02
C ALA A 66 16.63 10.12 0.51
N THR A 67 15.99 9.20 1.22
CA THR A 67 15.90 9.20 2.69
C THR A 67 16.91 8.26 3.36
N ALA A 68 17.84 7.68 2.60
CA ALA A 68 18.80 6.67 3.08
C ALA A 68 18.12 5.52 3.87
N GLY A 69 16.93 5.12 3.44
CA GLY A 69 16.13 4.06 4.07
C GLY A 69 15.29 4.49 5.27
N ALA A 70 15.27 5.78 5.65
CA ALA A 70 14.38 6.24 6.72
C ALA A 70 12.89 6.15 6.33
N PHE A 71 12.58 6.29 5.04
CA PHE A 71 11.32 5.82 4.46
C PHE A 71 11.59 4.50 3.75
N ASP A 72 10.94 3.42 4.19
CA ASP A 72 10.98 2.13 3.51
C ASP A 72 9.56 1.55 3.40
N PRO A 73 9.00 1.40 2.19
CA PRO A 73 7.67 0.84 1.99
C PRO A 73 7.63 -0.69 2.15
N ALA A 74 8.77 -1.37 2.24
CA ALA A 74 8.89 -2.83 2.34
C ALA A 74 8.98 -3.34 3.79
N VAL A 75 8.55 -2.55 4.78
CA VAL A 75 8.59 -2.91 6.22
C VAL A 75 7.45 -3.83 6.68
N GLY A 76 6.79 -4.53 5.76
CA GLY A 76 5.63 -5.38 6.05
C GLY A 76 5.90 -6.45 7.12
N SER A 77 7.05 -7.14 7.00
CA SER A 77 7.51 -8.14 7.97
C SER A 77 7.72 -7.56 9.38
N LEU A 78 8.19 -6.31 9.48
CA LEU A 78 8.33 -5.61 10.76
C LEU A 78 6.95 -5.25 11.34
N ILE A 79 6.03 -4.75 10.51
CA ILE A 79 4.65 -4.48 10.93
C ILE A 79 4.00 -5.73 11.54
N ASP A 80 4.23 -6.89 10.94
CA ASP A 80 3.71 -8.19 11.40
C ASP A 80 4.39 -8.64 12.70
N ALA A 81 5.73 -8.54 12.79
CA ALA A 81 6.48 -8.86 14.00
C ALA A 81 6.04 -8.00 15.21
N TRP A 82 5.78 -6.72 14.99
CA TRP A 82 5.26 -5.82 16.03
C TRP A 82 3.75 -5.96 16.28
N GLY A 83 3.05 -6.76 15.48
CA GLY A 83 1.61 -6.99 15.60
C GLY A 83 0.78 -5.70 15.47
N LEU A 84 1.25 -4.73 14.67
CA LEU A 84 0.65 -3.39 14.58
C LEU A 84 -0.71 -3.39 13.87
N ARG A 85 -1.10 -4.51 13.26
CA ARG A 85 -2.44 -4.75 12.71
C ARG A 85 -3.42 -5.39 13.70
N ALA A 86 -2.96 -5.69 14.91
CA ALA A 86 -3.74 -6.25 16.01
C ALA A 86 -3.57 -5.38 17.27
N ALA A 87 -3.42 -5.99 18.45
CA ALA A 87 -3.25 -5.26 19.71
C ALA A 87 -1.83 -4.68 19.93
N GLY A 88 -0.89 -4.96 19.02
CA GLY A 88 0.53 -4.66 19.21
C GLY A 88 1.23 -5.60 20.19
N ARG A 89 2.51 -5.84 19.98
CA ARG A 89 3.38 -6.61 20.88
C ARG A 89 4.83 -6.17 20.74
N ARG A 90 5.66 -6.57 21.70
CA ARG A 90 7.11 -6.46 21.58
C ARG A 90 7.67 -7.77 21.04
N PRO A 91 8.22 -7.81 19.81
CA PRO A 91 8.90 -8.99 19.31
C PRO A 91 10.23 -9.21 20.04
N ASP A 92 10.66 -10.47 20.10
CA ASP A 92 12.00 -10.80 20.58
C ASP A 92 13.09 -10.53 19.52
N GLU A 93 14.35 -10.70 19.91
CA GLU A 93 15.48 -10.43 19.03
C GLU A 93 15.57 -11.41 17.84
N ALA A 94 15.08 -12.64 17.99
CA ALA A 94 15.05 -13.61 16.90
C ALA A 94 13.98 -13.21 15.86
N GLU A 95 12.80 -12.82 16.31
CA GLU A 95 11.71 -12.33 15.46
C GLU A 95 12.10 -11.06 14.71
N LEU A 96 12.77 -10.11 15.37
CA LEU A 96 13.27 -8.89 14.73
C LEU A 96 14.33 -9.21 13.67
N ARG A 97 15.28 -10.11 13.94
CA ARG A 97 16.30 -10.51 12.97
C ARG A 97 15.70 -11.17 11.74
N MET A 98 14.66 -11.99 11.90
CA MET A 98 13.95 -12.58 10.76
C MET A 98 13.18 -11.53 9.94
N ALA A 99 12.65 -10.50 10.59
CA ALA A 99 11.85 -9.48 9.91
C ALA A 99 12.67 -8.49 9.07
N VAL A 100 13.97 -8.33 9.37
CA VAL A 100 14.89 -7.44 8.63
C VAL A 100 15.78 -8.17 7.62
N ALA A 101 15.73 -9.51 7.59
CA ALA A 101 16.50 -10.36 6.70
C ALA A 101 15.88 -10.38 5.29
#